data_AF-A0A5A7T1E2-F1
#
_entry.id   AF-A0A5A7T1E2-F1
#
_cell.length_a   1.000
_cell.length_b   1.000
_cell.length_c   1.000
_cell.angle_alpha   90.00
_cell.angle_beta   90.00
_cell.angle_gamma   90.00
#
_symmetry.space_group_name_H-M   'P 1'
#
loop_
_entity.id
_entity.type
_entity.pdbx_description
1 polymer ?
#
loop_
_entity_poly.entity_id
_entity_poly.type
_entity_poly.pdbx_seq_one_letter_code
_entity_poly.pdbx_strand_id
1 'polypeptide(L)'
;MIDNGKQFANNLMDKLCEKFNFKQYKSSMYNAATNGLAKAFNKTLCSLLKKVVSKTKRDWQEKIGKALWTYRTSHRTPTGVTPYSLVYGVEAVLPLEREIRSLRMAIQEGLTTEDNAKLRLQELEALNEKRLKAQQALECYQARMSKAFDKHVKP
;
A
#
# COMPACT_ATOMS: atom_id res chain seq x y z
N MET A 1 1.26 -3.77 14.29
CA MET A 1 1.28 -2.75 15.35
C MET A 1 -0.05 -2.03 15.34
N ILE A 2 -0.72 -1.88 16.49
CA ILE A 2 -2.08 -1.33 16.58
C ILE A 2 -2.12 -0.26 17.68
N ASP A 3 -3.03 0.71 17.57
CA ASP A 3 -3.26 1.67 18.64
C ASP A 3 -3.92 1.02 19.88
N ASN A 4 -3.87 1.70 21.02
CA ASN A 4 -4.47 1.22 22.27
C ASN A 4 -5.99 1.46 22.34
N GLY A 5 -6.68 1.52 21.19
CA GLY A 5 -8.13 1.59 21.17
C GLY A 5 -8.74 0.37 21.88
N LYS A 6 -9.77 0.58 22.71
CA LYS A 6 -10.43 -0.50 23.46
C LYS A 6 -10.97 -1.62 22.56
N GLN A 7 -11.30 -1.29 21.31
CA GLN A 7 -11.69 -2.27 20.29
C GLN A 7 -10.57 -3.27 19.92
N PHE A 8 -9.30 -2.90 20.11
CA PHE A 8 -8.12 -3.73 19.81
C PHE A 8 -7.38 -4.21 21.05
N ALA A 9 -7.75 -3.73 22.24
CA ALA A 9 -7.15 -4.08 23.52
C ALA A 9 -8.23 -4.63 24.46
N ASN A 10 -8.69 -5.86 24.17
CA ASN A 10 -9.67 -6.58 25.00
C ASN A 10 -9.37 -8.09 25.01
N ASN A 11 -9.93 -8.80 26.00
CA ASN A 11 -9.71 -10.23 26.20
C ASN A 11 -10.11 -11.09 24.99
N LEU A 12 -11.07 -10.62 24.17
CA LEU A 12 -11.47 -11.35 22.98
C LEU A 12 -10.39 -11.28 21.90
N MET A 13 -9.73 -10.13 21.74
CA MET A 13 -8.57 -9.99 20.86
C MET A 13 -7.39 -10.80 21.35
N ASP A 14 -7.13 -10.88 22.66
CA ASP A 14 -6.05 -11.69 23.21
C ASP A 14 -6.28 -13.18 22.91
N LYS A 15 -7.50 -13.70 23.15
CA LYS A 15 -7.89 -15.08 22.77
C LYS A 15 -7.78 -15.33 21.26
N LEU A 16 -8.07 -14.33 20.44
CA LEU A 16 -7.98 -14.42 18.98
C LEU A 16 -6.51 -14.48 18.53
N CYS A 17 -5.62 -13.70 19.16
CA CYS A 17 -4.18 -13.77 18.92
C CYS A 17 -3.60 -15.15 19.26
N GLU A 18 -4.01 -15.71 20.40
CA GLU A 18 -3.62 -17.07 20.81
C GLU A 18 -4.12 -18.13 19.83
N LYS A 19 -5.41 -18.07 19.45
CA LYS A 19 -6.01 -19.04 18.54
C LYS A 19 -5.31 -19.12 17.18
N PHE A 20 -4.90 -17.97 16.64
CA PHE A 20 -4.28 -17.88 15.31
C PHE A 20 -2.75 -17.69 15.36
N ASN A 21 -2.14 -17.80 16.54
CA ASN A 21 -0.69 -17.72 16.75
C ASN A 21 -0.03 -16.46 16.17
N PHE A 22 -0.69 -15.29 16.23
CA PHE A 22 -0.06 -14.03 15.83
C PHE A 22 0.22 -13.13 17.03
N LYS A 23 1.39 -12.47 17.02
CA LYS A 23 1.79 -11.51 18.05
C LYS A 23 1.22 -10.13 17.75
N GLN A 24 0.45 -9.57 18.69
CA GLN A 24 -0.01 -8.19 18.62
C GLN A 24 0.98 -7.26 19.32
N TYR A 25 1.53 -6.30 18.57
CA TYR A 25 2.33 -5.21 19.12
C TYR A 25 1.47 -3.97 19.29
N LYS A 26 1.34 -3.48 20.53
CA LYS A 26 0.54 -2.30 20.89
C LYS A 26 1.45 -1.06 20.90
N SER A 27 1.00 0.06 20.33
CA SER A 27 1.74 1.33 20.43
C SER A 27 1.65 1.88 21.85
N SER A 28 2.72 2.41 22.44
CA SER A 28 2.62 3.11 23.73
C SER A 28 1.84 4.43 23.58
N MET A 29 1.21 4.92 24.65
CA MET A 29 0.44 6.19 24.63
C MET A 29 1.27 7.38 24.11
N TYR A 30 2.58 7.37 24.37
CA TYR A 30 3.50 8.43 23.99
C TYR A 30 4.20 8.23 22.64
N ASN A 31 4.03 7.07 21.99
CA ASN A 31 4.72 6.76 20.73
C ASN A 31 3.75 6.70 19.55
N ALA A 32 3.01 7.79 19.33
CA ALA A 32 2.08 7.94 18.21
C ALA A 32 2.72 7.80 16.81
N ALA A 33 4.06 7.90 16.74
CA ALA A 33 4.86 7.75 15.53
C ALA A 33 4.81 6.31 14.96
N THR A 34 4.66 5.31 15.83
CA THR A 34 4.62 3.91 15.40
C THR A 34 3.36 3.52 14.61
N ASN A 35 2.29 4.32 14.72
CA ASN A 35 1.09 4.19 13.87
C ASN A 35 1.10 5.15 12.66
N GLY A 36 2.24 5.81 12.38
CA GLY A 36 2.35 6.85 11.36
C GLY A 36 2.05 6.35 9.95
N LEU A 37 2.48 5.13 9.61
CA LEU A 37 2.22 4.53 8.30
C LEU A 37 0.73 4.26 8.07
N ALA A 38 0.02 3.70 9.06
CA ALA A 38 -1.41 3.45 8.94
C ALA A 38 -2.21 4.77 8.91
N LYS A 39 -1.80 5.78 9.69
CA LYS A 39 -2.38 7.12 9.63
C LYS A 39 -2.18 7.76 8.25
N ALA A 40 -0.98 7.67 7.68
CA ALA A 40 -0.70 8.19 6.34
C ALA A 40 -1.54 7.47 5.27
N PHE A 41 -1.62 6.14 5.34
CA PHE A 41 -2.47 5.33 4.47
C PHE A 41 -3.94 5.76 4.58
N ASN A 42 -4.49 5.83 5.79
CA ASN A 42 -5.88 6.23 6.04
C ASN A 42 -6.16 7.63 5.51
N LYS A 43 -5.22 8.57 5.69
CA LYS A 43 -5.34 9.94 5.12
C LYS A 43 -5.42 9.91 3.59
N THR A 44 -4.58 9.14 2.92
CA THR A 44 -4.63 8.99 1.46
C THR A 44 -5.92 8.31 1.01
N LEU A 45 -6.35 7.25 1.68
CA LEU A 45 -7.58 6.53 1.35
C LEU A 45 -8.81 7.44 1.50
N CYS A 46 -8.90 8.20 2.60
CA CYS A 46 -9.95 9.19 2.80
C CYS A 46 -9.95 10.28 1.71
N SER A 47 -8.77 10.72 1.26
CA SER A 47 -8.65 11.69 0.16
C SER A 47 -9.17 11.12 -1.17
N LEU A 48 -8.82 9.87 -1.49
CA LEU A 48 -9.34 9.18 -2.68
C LEU A 48 -10.85 8.98 -2.60
N LEU A 49 -11.35 8.51 -1.45
CA LEU A 49 -12.78 8.34 -1.20
C LEU A 49 -13.54 9.64 -1.41
N LYS A 50 -13.08 10.75 -0.84
CA LYS A 50 -13.72 12.07 -1.00
C LYS A 50 -13.90 12.50 -2.46
N LYS A 51 -13.06 12.02 -3.37
CA LYS A 51 -13.16 12.33 -4.80
C LYS A 51 -14.21 11.51 -5.54
N VAL A 52 -14.57 10.34 -5.02
CA VAL A 52 -15.44 9.38 -5.74
C VAL A 52 -16.80 9.18 -5.08
N VAL A 53 -16.96 9.55 -3.80
CA VAL A 53 -18.25 9.50 -3.11
C VAL A 53 -19.17 10.64 -3.56
N SER A 54 -20.47 10.36 -3.54
CA SER A 54 -21.49 11.37 -3.80
C SER A 54 -21.48 12.50 -2.77
N LYS A 55 -22.18 13.60 -3.06
CA LYS A 55 -22.35 14.73 -2.13
C LYS A 55 -22.90 14.30 -0.76
N THR A 56 -23.76 13.28 -0.74
CA THR A 56 -24.38 12.76 0.50
C THR A 56 -23.44 11.84 1.29
N LYS A 57 -22.34 11.36 0.67
CA LYS A 57 -21.34 10.44 1.22
C LYS A 57 -21.89 9.09 1.71
N ARG A 58 -23.16 8.77 1.41
CA ARG A 58 -23.81 7.53 1.85
C ARG A 58 -23.35 6.30 1.05
N ASP A 59 -22.81 6.52 -0.14
CA ASP A 59 -22.31 5.49 -1.05
C ASP A 59 -20.85 5.08 -0.80
N TRP A 60 -20.23 5.52 0.31
CA TRP A 60 -18.80 5.26 0.57
C TRP A 60 -18.46 3.76 0.63
N GLN A 61 -19.37 2.93 1.12
CA GLN A 61 -19.19 1.48 1.21
C GLN A 61 -19.07 0.84 -0.18
N GLU A 62 -19.79 1.36 -1.17
CA GLU A 62 -19.72 0.89 -2.56
C GLU A 62 -18.47 1.43 -3.27
N LYS A 63 -18.01 2.63 -2.91
CA LYS A 63 -16.85 3.28 -3.55
C LYS A 63 -15.51 2.86 -2.97
N ILE A 64 -15.46 2.28 -1.77
CA ILE A 64 -14.20 1.92 -1.10
C ILE A 64 -13.34 0.95 -1.91
N GLY A 65 -13.97 -0.01 -2.61
CA GLY A 65 -13.26 -0.93 -3.50
C GLY A 65 -12.51 -0.20 -4.61
N LYS A 66 -13.16 0.80 -5.23
CA LYS A 66 -12.53 1.64 -6.27
C LYS A 66 -11.39 2.48 -5.72
N ALA A 67 -11.58 3.12 -4.56
CA ALA A 67 -10.54 3.92 -3.91
C ALA A 67 -9.31 3.08 -3.53
N LEU A 68 -9.53 1.87 -3.01
CA LEU A 68 -8.46 0.90 -2.71
C LEU A 68 -7.75 0.43 -3.98
N TRP A 69 -8.50 0.14 -5.05
CA TRP A 69 -7.91 -0.23 -6.34
C TRP A 69 -6.99 0.88 -6.86
N THR A 70 -7.47 2.12 -6.90
CA THR A 70 -6.66 3.29 -7.29
C THR A 70 -5.42 3.43 -6.41
N TYR A 71 -5.55 3.27 -5.09
CA TYR A 71 -4.38 3.32 -4.21
C TYR A 71 -3.34 2.24 -4.56
N ARG A 72 -3.78 1.01 -4.84
CA ARG A 72 -2.90 -0.11 -5.15
C ARG A 72 -2.22 0.03 -6.51
N THR A 73 -2.86 0.67 -7.49
CA THR A 73 -2.36 0.70 -8.88
C THR A 73 -1.75 2.03 -9.33
N SER A 74 -1.83 3.11 -8.55
CA SER A 74 -1.03 4.32 -8.87
C SER A 74 0.30 4.35 -8.12
N HIS A 75 1.30 4.99 -8.75
CA HIS A 75 2.60 5.23 -8.14
C HIS A 75 2.48 6.08 -6.87
N ARG A 76 3.27 5.74 -5.86
CA ARG A 76 3.36 6.53 -4.63
C ARG A 76 4.59 7.42 -4.71
N THR A 77 4.41 8.72 -4.47
CA THR A 77 5.51 9.71 -4.49
C THR A 77 6.71 9.32 -3.62
N PRO A 78 6.55 8.76 -2.41
CA PRO A 78 7.70 8.40 -1.57
C PRO A 78 8.55 7.25 -2.12
N THR A 79 7.95 6.30 -2.83
CA THR A 79 8.63 5.06 -3.26
C THR A 79 8.84 4.98 -4.78
N GLY A 80 8.14 5.80 -5.56
CA GLY A 80 8.17 5.77 -7.02
C GLY A 80 7.51 4.54 -7.65
N VAL A 81 6.93 3.62 -6.86
CA VAL A 81 6.32 2.37 -7.34
C VAL A 81 4.88 2.23 -6.85
N THR A 82 4.13 1.28 -7.42
CA THR A 82 2.76 0.99 -6.99
C THR A 82 2.75 0.00 -5.82
N PRO A 83 1.80 0.11 -4.86
CA PRO A 83 1.69 -0.88 -3.79
C PRO A 83 1.38 -2.29 -4.32
N TYR A 84 0.66 -2.41 -5.43
CA TYR A 84 0.38 -3.70 -6.07
C TYR A 84 1.68 -4.40 -6.47
N SER A 85 2.61 -3.69 -7.10
CA SER A 85 3.84 -4.30 -7.59
C SER A 85 4.85 -4.65 -6.50
N LEU A 86 4.73 -4.05 -5.31
CA LEU A 86 5.47 -4.49 -4.11
C LEU A 86 4.92 -5.79 -3.50
N VAL A 87 3.64 -6.11 -3.73
CA VAL A 87 3.04 -7.36 -3.26
C VAL A 87 3.30 -8.47 -4.27
N TYR A 88 3.06 -8.21 -5.55
CA TYR A 88 3.02 -9.24 -6.60
C TYR A 88 4.23 -9.24 -7.53
N GLY A 89 5.21 -8.34 -7.38
CA GLY A 89 6.37 -8.23 -8.27
C GLY A 89 6.11 -7.36 -9.50
N VAL A 90 4.91 -7.43 -10.06
CA VAL A 90 4.51 -6.78 -11.32
C VAL A 90 3.46 -5.72 -11.15
N GLU A 91 3.35 -4.82 -12.13
CA GLU A 91 2.25 -3.87 -12.21
C GLU A 91 0.94 -4.56 -12.56
N ALA A 92 -0.16 -4.12 -11.94
CA ALA A 92 -1.50 -4.60 -12.29
C ALA A 92 -1.81 -4.30 -13.76
N VAL A 93 -2.49 -5.21 -14.45
CA VAL A 93 -3.06 -4.94 -15.78
C VAL A 93 -4.32 -4.11 -15.60
N LEU A 94 -4.30 -2.88 -16.09
CA LEU A 94 -5.45 -1.99 -16.00
C LEU A 94 -6.49 -2.34 -17.06
N PRO A 95 -7.80 -2.09 -16.81
CA PRO A 95 -8.84 -2.29 -17.82
C PRO A 95 -8.55 -1.56 -19.13
N LEU A 96 -8.03 -0.33 -19.05
CA LEU A 96 -7.68 0.46 -20.24
C LEU A 96 -6.62 -0.24 -21.11
N GLU A 97 -5.64 -0.92 -20.50
CA GLU A 97 -4.63 -1.65 -21.27
C GLU A 97 -5.22 -2.80 -22.07
N ARG A 98 -6.29 -3.42 -21.56
CA ARG A 98 -7.07 -4.45 -22.28
C ARG A 98 -7.86 -3.85 -23.43
N GLU A 99 -8.52 -2.73 -23.18
CA GLU A 99 -9.31 -2.04 -24.21
C GLU A 99 -8.44 -1.58 -25.38
N ILE A 100 -7.26 -1.01 -25.09
CA ILE A 100 -6.36 -0.48 -26.13
C ILE A 100 -5.36 -1.53 -26.68
N ARG A 101 -5.40 -2.78 -26.18
CA ARG A 101 -4.41 -3.83 -26.45
C ARG A 101 -2.97 -3.32 -26.32
N SER A 102 -2.60 -2.93 -25.11
CA SER A 102 -1.28 -2.36 -24.83
C SER A 102 -0.14 -3.28 -25.29
N LEU A 103 1.05 -2.71 -25.53
CA LEU A 103 2.24 -3.47 -25.91
C LEU A 103 2.52 -4.63 -24.95
N ARG A 104 2.31 -4.41 -23.65
CA ARG A 104 2.46 -5.44 -22.62
C ARG A 104 1.54 -6.64 -22.88
N MET A 105 0.30 -6.41 -23.31
CA MET A 105 -0.62 -7.49 -23.63
C MET A 105 -0.23 -8.21 -24.92
N ALA A 106 0.17 -7.48 -25.95
CA ALA A 106 0.62 -8.09 -27.20
C ALA A 106 1.83 -9.02 -26.96
N ILE A 107 2.78 -8.61 -26.13
CA ILE A 107 3.92 -9.45 -25.72
C ILE A 107 3.44 -10.68 -24.96
N GLN A 108 2.56 -10.49 -23.97
CA GLN A 108 2.06 -11.57 -23.12
C GLN A 108 1.30 -12.64 -23.91
N GLU A 109 0.51 -12.23 -24.91
CA GLU A 109 -0.25 -13.13 -25.79
C GLU A 109 0.65 -13.95 -26.71
N GLY A 110 1.85 -13.46 -27.03
CA GLY A 110 2.84 -14.16 -27.85
C GLY A 110 3.72 -15.16 -27.09
N LEU A 111 3.66 -15.19 -25.74
CA LEU A 111 4.47 -16.08 -24.93
C LEU A 111 3.87 -17.49 -24.86
N THR A 112 4.75 -18.50 -24.94
CA THR A 112 4.36 -19.86 -24.57
C THR A 112 4.09 -19.95 -23.07
N THR A 113 3.41 -21.01 -22.63
CA THR A 113 3.16 -21.24 -21.20
C THR A 113 4.46 -21.36 -20.41
N GLU A 114 5.48 -22.02 -20.97
CA GLU A 114 6.79 -22.17 -20.34
C GLU A 114 7.54 -20.84 -20.24
N ASP A 115 7.54 -20.03 -21.30
CA ASP A 115 8.23 -18.74 -21.29
C ASP A 115 7.56 -17.77 -20.33
N ASN A 116 6.22 -17.79 -20.26
CA ASN A 116 5.48 -17.01 -19.27
C ASN A 116 5.81 -17.44 -17.83
N ALA A 117 5.92 -18.74 -17.57
CA ALA A 117 6.31 -19.25 -16.26
C ALA A 117 7.75 -18.83 -15.87
N LYS A 118 8.69 -18.90 -16.82
CA LYS A 118 10.08 -18.43 -16.62
C LYS A 118 10.14 -16.93 -16.33
N LEU A 119 9.42 -16.12 -17.12
CA LEU A 119 9.33 -14.68 -16.89
C LEU A 119 8.76 -14.39 -15.50
N ARG A 120 7.69 -15.10 -15.11
CA ARG A 120 7.07 -14.93 -13.81
C ARG A 120 8.01 -15.27 -12.65
N LEU A 121 8.83 -16.30 -12.80
CA LEU A 121 9.84 -16.67 -11.81
C LEU A 121 10.87 -15.55 -11.63
N GLN A 122 11.41 -15.00 -12.72
CA GLN A 122 12.38 -13.90 -12.69
C GLN A 122 11.82 -12.66 -11.98
N GLU A 123 10.55 -12.31 -12.23
CA GLU A 123 9.88 -11.19 -11.55
C GLU A 123 9.76 -11.40 -10.04
N LEU A 124 9.53 -12.64 -9.60
CA LEU A 124 9.44 -13.00 -8.19
C LEU A 124 10.81 -13.00 -7.52
N GLU A 125 11.85 -13.44 -8.21
CA GLU A 125 13.24 -13.38 -7.72
C GLU A 125 13.70 -11.93 -7.53
N ALA A 126 13.35 -11.03 -8.45
CA ALA A 126 13.65 -9.60 -8.35
C ALA A 126 12.80 -8.83 -7.32
N LEU A 127 11.73 -9.44 -6.78
CA LEU A 127 10.76 -8.75 -5.93
C LEU A 127 11.36 -8.24 -4.61
N ASN A 128 12.29 -9.00 -4.02
CA ASN A 128 12.94 -8.58 -2.78
C ASN A 128 13.84 -7.36 -2.99
N GLU A 129 14.58 -7.32 -4.11
CA GLU A 129 15.38 -6.15 -4.49
C GLU A 129 14.49 -4.93 -4.71
N LYS A 130 13.35 -5.11 -5.39
CA LYS A 130 12.35 -4.04 -5.60
C LYS A 130 11.81 -3.49 -4.29
N ARG A 131 11.52 -4.36 -3.32
CA ARG A 131 11.07 -3.96 -1.97
C ARG A 131 12.14 -3.18 -1.22
N LEU A 132 13.39 -3.64 -1.27
CA LEU A 132 14.52 -2.97 -0.64
C LEU A 132 14.72 -1.56 -1.20
N LYS A 133 14.72 -1.41 -2.53
CA LYS A 133 14.83 -0.10 -3.20
C LYS A 133 13.68 0.84 -2.81
N ALA A 134 12.46 0.33 -2.77
CA ALA A 134 11.29 1.11 -2.36
C ALA A 134 11.37 1.56 -0.89
N GLN A 135 11.90 0.70 -0.01
CA GLN A 135 12.13 1.05 1.39
C GLN A 135 13.18 2.15 1.53
N GLN A 136 14.33 2.02 0.86
CA GLN A 136 15.38 3.04 0.85
C GLN A 136 14.86 4.38 0.34
N ALA A 137 14.09 4.38 -0.75
CA ALA A 137 13.46 5.58 -1.29
C ALA A 137 12.51 6.24 -0.28
N LEU A 138 11.71 5.44 0.43
CA LEU A 138 10.80 5.92 1.49
C LEU A 138 11.58 6.57 2.64
N GLU A 139 12.66 5.95 3.10
CA GLU A 139 13.53 6.48 4.16
C GLU A 139 14.16 7.82 3.74
N CYS A 140 14.71 7.89 2.53
CA CYS A 140 15.24 9.15 1.98
C CYS A 140 14.16 10.24 1.87
N TYR A 141 12.95 9.88 1.42
CA TYR A 141 11.83 10.81 1.36
C TYR A 141 11.43 11.33 2.75
N GLN A 142 11.32 10.44 3.73
CA GLN A 142 11.00 10.81 5.11
C GLN A 142 12.07 11.74 5.69
N ALA A 143 13.36 11.42 5.51
CA ALA A 143 14.46 12.26 5.98
C ALA A 143 14.42 13.67 5.35
N ARG A 144 14.09 13.77 4.06
CA ARG A 144 13.90 15.07 3.37
C ARG A 144 12.72 15.85 3.96
N MET A 145 11.60 15.18 4.22
CA MET A 145 10.42 15.82 4.79
C MET A 145 10.66 16.32 6.21
N SER A 146 11.34 15.54 7.06
CA SER A 146 11.72 15.96 8.42
C SER A 146 12.62 17.19 8.39
N LYS A 147 13.70 17.17 7.58
CA LYS A 147 14.60 18.33 7.42
C LYS A 147 13.87 19.58 6.94
N ALA A 148 12.88 19.43 6.04
CA ALA A 148 12.08 20.55 5.56
C ALA A 148 11.17 21.11 6.66
N PHE A 149 10.54 20.25 7.46
CA PHE A 149 9.70 20.65 8.58
C PHE A 149 10.52 21.39 9.65
N ASP A 150 11.66 20.84 10.06
CA ASP A 150 12.51 21.42 11.12
C ASP A 150 13.00 22.83 10.77
N LYS A 151 13.23 23.13 9.48
CA LYS A 151 13.56 24.50 9.02
C LYS A 151 12.48 25.55 9.26
N HIS A 152 11.22 25.11 9.38
CA HIS A 152 10.06 26.00 9.53
C HIS A 152 9.57 26.10 10.99
N VAL A 153 10.14 25.30 11.89
CA VAL A 153 9.86 25.38 13.33
C VAL A 153 10.87 26.36 13.96
N LYS A 154 10.40 27.55 14.34
CA LYS A 154 11.17 28.46 15.22
C LYS A 154 11.03 28.01 16.68
N PRO A 155 12.04 28.24 17.53
CA PRO A 155 11.96 27.95 18.96
C PRO A 155 10.83 28.71 19.66
#